data_AF-A0A847H6U8-F1
#
_entry.id   AF-A0A847H6U8-F1
#
_cell.length_a   1.000
_cell.length_b   1.000
_cell.length_c   1.000
_cell.angle_alpha   90.00
_cell.angle_beta   90.00
_cell.angle_gamma   90.00
#
_symmetry.space_group_name_H-M   'P 1'
#
loop_
_entity.id
_entity.type
_entity.pdbx_description
1 polymer ?
#
loop_
_entity_poly.entity_id
_entity_poly.type
_entity_poly.pdbx_seq_one_letter_code
_entity_poly.pdbx_strand_id
1 'polypeptide(L)'
;MKKTEYKVELKKFAIKAVKSALTGFNSGIKQSLSDTSIFCLSETKDNLLMWAHYADNHTGVVVKFKIVPETDSPLESIKKVFYTDKIPEFPKFNISNNVVPDIYSLKGYVEELINIISLTKSIHWNYEKEWRIISKLRDKTKTSEIIPFAPEEVADVYLGLKIDSKNKQEIIEITKKHYPQAGIYQAVKSKDKYELIFEQITG
;
A
#
# COMPACT_ATOMS: atom_id res chain seq x y z
N MET A 1 55.52 20.98 9.33
CA MET A 1 54.47 21.41 8.37
C MET A 1 53.81 20.25 7.61
N LYS A 2 54.55 19.37 6.91
CA LYS A 2 53.97 18.32 6.03
C LYS A 2 52.98 17.31 6.67
N LYS A 3 53.16 16.91 7.94
CA LYS A 3 52.26 15.94 8.62
C LYS A 3 50.86 16.50 8.91
N THR A 4 50.73 17.81 9.08
CA THR A 4 49.46 18.46 9.39
C THR A 4 48.63 18.65 8.12
N GLU A 5 49.25 19.02 7.00
CA GLU A 5 48.61 19.11 5.68
C GLU A 5 48.08 17.75 5.20
N TYR A 6 48.88 16.68 5.34
CA TYR A 6 48.47 15.33 4.96
C TYR A 6 47.24 14.84 5.75
N LYS A 7 47.17 15.12 7.05
CA LYS A 7 45.99 14.82 7.88
C LYS A 7 44.75 15.60 7.46
N VAL A 8 44.92 16.85 7.00
CA VAL A 8 43.82 17.68 6.50
C VAL A 8 43.31 17.17 5.15
N GLU A 9 44.20 16.76 4.25
CA GLU A 9 43.80 16.14 2.97
C GLU A 9 43.08 14.81 3.15
N LEU A 10 43.57 13.93 4.03
CA LEU A 10 42.89 12.68 4.39
C LEU A 10 41.47 12.92 4.94
N LYS A 11 41.29 13.92 5.81
CA LYS A 11 39.96 14.30 6.31
C LYS A 11 39.06 14.81 5.18
N LYS A 12 39.57 15.65 4.28
CA LYS A 12 38.81 16.16 3.13
C LYS A 12 38.38 15.01 2.20
N PHE A 13 39.28 14.07 1.93
CA PHE A 13 38.99 12.88 1.14
C PHE A 13 37.92 12.00 1.80
N ALA A 14 38.06 11.72 3.10
CA ALA A 14 37.08 10.94 3.86
C ALA A 14 35.69 11.59 3.86
N ILE A 15 35.61 12.92 4.07
CA ILE A 15 34.34 13.67 4.01
C ILE A 15 33.73 13.58 2.60
N LYS A 16 34.54 13.70 1.54
CA LYS A 16 34.05 13.58 0.14
C LYS A 16 33.51 12.17 -0.13
N ALA A 17 34.21 11.13 0.32
CA ALA A 17 33.78 9.75 0.18
C ALA A 17 32.46 9.49 0.91
N VAL A 18 32.33 9.94 2.17
CA VAL A 18 31.08 9.83 2.96
C VAL A 18 29.94 10.57 2.29
N LYS A 19 30.16 11.81 1.81
CA LYS A 19 29.13 12.56 1.08
C LYS A 19 28.67 11.83 -0.19
N SER A 20 29.62 11.28 -0.96
CA SER A 20 29.28 10.52 -2.17
C SER A 20 28.48 9.26 -1.85
N ALA A 21 28.86 8.53 -0.78
CA ALA A 21 28.13 7.36 -0.31
C ALA A 21 26.71 7.71 0.14
N LEU A 22 26.54 8.80 0.89
CA LEU A 22 25.22 9.31 1.30
C LEU A 22 24.36 9.71 0.10
N THR A 23 24.94 10.38 -0.90
CA THR A 23 24.20 10.73 -2.14
C THR A 23 23.75 9.48 -2.87
N GLY A 24 24.65 8.49 -3.04
CA GLY A 24 24.33 7.21 -3.66
C GLY A 24 23.22 6.45 -2.92
N PHE A 25 23.32 6.42 -1.58
CA PHE A 25 22.32 5.81 -0.71
C PHE A 25 20.94 6.50 -0.83
N ASN A 26 20.91 7.83 -0.80
CA ASN A 26 19.69 8.61 -0.98
C ASN A 26 19.06 8.39 -2.36
N SER A 27 19.87 8.30 -3.42
CA SER A 27 19.36 7.95 -4.75
C SER A 27 18.80 6.52 -4.78
N GLY A 28 19.42 5.58 -4.09
CA GLY A 28 18.93 4.20 -3.98
C GLY A 28 17.56 4.11 -3.30
N ILE A 29 17.37 4.80 -2.17
CA ILE A 29 16.06 4.88 -1.51
C ILE A 29 15.02 5.53 -2.43
N LYS A 30 15.36 6.68 -3.04
CA LYS A 30 14.43 7.38 -3.94
C LYS A 30 13.99 6.49 -5.10
N GLN A 31 14.92 5.76 -5.71
CA GLN A 31 14.59 4.81 -6.76
C GLN A 31 13.71 3.69 -6.22
N SER A 32 14.02 3.12 -5.06
CA SER A 32 13.22 2.05 -4.48
C SER A 32 11.79 2.51 -4.15
N LEU A 33 11.61 3.73 -3.64
CA LEU A 33 10.30 4.33 -3.41
C LEU A 33 9.55 4.53 -4.73
N SER A 34 10.22 5.03 -5.76
CA SER A 34 9.62 5.23 -7.09
C SER A 34 9.22 3.92 -7.77
N ASP A 35 9.96 2.84 -7.52
CA ASP A 35 9.68 1.52 -8.06
C ASP A 35 8.62 0.77 -7.23
N THR A 36 8.25 1.28 -6.05
CA THR A 36 7.29 0.61 -5.14
C THR A 36 5.86 0.94 -5.53
N SER A 37 5.05 -0.10 -5.67
CA SER A 37 3.59 -0.01 -5.82
C SER A 37 2.92 -0.47 -4.53
N ILE A 38 1.85 0.22 -4.14
CA ILE A 38 1.08 -0.08 -2.94
C ILE A 38 -0.39 -0.26 -3.33
N PHE A 39 -0.96 -1.41 -3.01
CA PHE A 39 -2.39 -1.66 -3.11
C PHE A 39 -3.01 -1.68 -1.72
N CYS A 40 -3.94 -0.75 -1.47
CA CYS A 40 -4.55 -0.50 -0.17
C CYS A 40 -5.94 -1.14 -0.07
N LEU A 41 -6.21 -1.84 1.03
CA LEU A 41 -7.43 -2.57 1.34
C LEU A 41 -7.92 -2.18 2.74
N SER A 42 -9.20 -2.40 3.03
CA SER A 42 -9.78 -2.20 4.37
C SER A 42 -10.45 -3.48 4.88
N GLU A 43 -10.39 -3.72 6.19
CA GLU A 43 -11.20 -4.76 6.85
C GLU A 43 -12.70 -4.43 6.86
N THR A 44 -13.08 -3.17 6.61
CA THR A 44 -14.46 -2.69 6.76
C THR A 44 -15.04 -2.23 5.44
N LYS A 45 -16.35 -2.50 5.26
CA LYS A 45 -17.11 -2.08 4.08
C LYS A 45 -18.12 -0.96 4.39
N ASP A 46 -18.32 -0.62 5.66
CA ASP A 46 -19.45 0.15 6.18
C ASP A 46 -19.04 1.48 6.84
N ASN A 47 -17.75 1.82 6.82
CA ASN A 47 -17.26 3.09 7.35
C ASN A 47 -17.76 4.28 6.49
N LEU A 48 -18.64 5.10 7.07
CA LEU A 48 -19.26 6.25 6.38
C LEU A 48 -18.24 7.25 5.83
N LEU A 49 -17.16 7.54 6.57
CA LEU A 49 -16.13 8.47 6.10
C LEU A 49 -15.39 7.90 4.89
N MET A 50 -15.15 6.59 4.86
CA MET A 50 -14.53 5.94 3.70
C MET A 50 -15.45 5.97 2.48
N TRP A 51 -16.76 5.78 2.65
CA TRP A 51 -17.71 5.96 1.55
C TRP A 51 -17.75 7.40 1.02
N ALA A 52 -17.57 8.39 1.90
CA ALA A 52 -17.49 9.78 1.48
C ALA A 52 -16.21 10.07 0.67
N HIS A 53 -15.06 9.59 1.15
CA HIS A 53 -13.75 9.92 0.57
C HIS A 53 -13.32 9.04 -0.60
N TYR A 54 -13.55 7.73 -0.52
CA TYR A 54 -13.02 6.76 -1.49
C TYR A 54 -14.05 6.26 -2.50
N ALA A 55 -15.34 6.38 -2.18
CA ALA A 55 -16.43 5.98 -3.08
C ALA A 55 -17.21 7.20 -3.61
N ASP A 56 -16.50 8.31 -3.84
CA ASP A 56 -17.01 9.56 -4.41
C ASP A 56 -18.37 9.98 -3.82
N ASN A 57 -18.41 10.24 -2.51
CA ASN A 57 -19.62 10.65 -1.81
C ASN A 57 -20.80 9.65 -1.92
N HIS A 58 -20.49 8.35 -1.85
CA HIS A 58 -21.41 7.21 -1.94
C HIS A 58 -21.95 6.88 -3.35
N THR A 59 -21.35 7.38 -4.42
CA THR A 59 -21.71 7.01 -5.80
C THR A 59 -20.93 5.78 -6.30
N GLY A 60 -19.78 5.49 -5.69
CA GLY A 60 -18.89 4.39 -6.06
C GLY A 60 -19.31 3.02 -5.53
N VAL A 61 -18.34 2.11 -5.45
CA VAL A 61 -18.54 0.71 -5.03
C VAL A 61 -17.43 0.26 -4.09
N VAL A 62 -17.70 -0.81 -3.33
CA VAL A 62 -16.69 -1.55 -2.57
C VAL A 62 -16.60 -2.96 -3.14
N VAL A 63 -15.39 -3.39 -3.47
CA VAL A 63 -15.09 -4.76 -3.88
C VAL A 63 -14.45 -5.48 -2.71
N LYS A 64 -15.08 -6.55 -2.25
CA LYS A 64 -14.55 -7.38 -1.18
C LYS A 64 -13.80 -8.56 -1.77
N PHE A 65 -12.54 -8.65 -1.38
CA PHE A 65 -11.68 -9.75 -1.73
C PHE A 65 -11.66 -10.82 -0.64
N LYS A 66 -11.41 -12.06 -1.04
CA LYS A 66 -11.03 -13.17 -0.15
C LYS A 66 -9.75 -13.81 -0.67
N ILE A 67 -8.94 -14.31 0.25
CA ILE A 67 -7.78 -15.12 -0.11
C ILE A 67 -8.29 -16.50 -0.50
N VAL A 68 -7.97 -16.91 -1.73
CA VAL A 68 -8.26 -18.26 -2.23
C VAL A 68 -6.92 -18.99 -2.29
N PRO A 69 -6.72 -20.06 -1.50
CA PRO A 69 -5.49 -20.85 -1.59
C PRO A 69 -5.27 -21.35 -3.02
N GLU A 70 -4.01 -21.51 -3.43
CA GLU A 70 -3.61 -22.13 -4.71
C GLU A 70 -3.79 -21.24 -5.96
N THR A 71 -4.15 -19.96 -5.82
CA THR A 71 -4.28 -19.03 -6.96
C THR A 71 -3.00 -18.26 -7.31
N ASP A 72 -1.87 -18.52 -6.63
CA ASP A 72 -0.61 -17.75 -6.73
C ASP A 72 -0.87 -16.23 -6.72
N SER A 73 -1.75 -15.81 -5.81
CA SER A 73 -2.29 -14.47 -5.81
C SER A 73 -1.44 -13.51 -4.98
N PRO A 74 -1.27 -12.26 -5.43
CA PRO A 74 -0.70 -11.20 -4.62
C PRO A 74 -1.43 -11.01 -3.28
N LEU A 75 -2.71 -11.38 -3.18
CA LEU A 75 -3.49 -11.28 -1.94
C LEU A 75 -2.91 -12.12 -0.79
N GLU A 76 -2.09 -13.14 -1.07
CA GLU A 76 -1.39 -13.91 -0.04
C GLU A 76 -0.28 -13.08 0.65
N SER A 77 0.17 -12.00 0.02
CA SER A 77 1.24 -11.12 0.52
C SER A 77 0.74 -9.88 1.28
N ILE A 78 -0.56 -9.81 1.60
CA ILE A 78 -1.14 -8.66 2.31
C ILE A 78 -0.49 -8.50 3.69
N LYS A 79 -0.24 -7.25 4.08
CA LYS A 79 0.34 -6.90 5.38
C LYS A 79 -0.51 -5.85 6.07
N LYS A 80 -0.68 -5.99 7.38
CA LYS A 80 -1.44 -5.03 8.18
C LYS A 80 -0.68 -3.71 8.33
N VAL A 81 -1.39 -2.60 8.25
CA VAL A 81 -0.84 -1.27 8.55
C VAL A 81 -0.76 -1.07 10.07
N PHE A 82 0.37 -0.54 10.53
CA PHE A 82 0.63 -0.12 11.90
C PHE A 82 0.30 1.36 12.07
N TYR A 83 -0.48 1.67 13.09
CA TYR A 83 -0.94 3.03 13.37
C TYR A 83 -0.24 3.61 14.59
N THR A 84 0.29 4.83 14.47
CA THR A 84 1.10 5.47 15.52
C THR A 84 0.95 7.00 15.48
N ASP A 85 1.12 7.65 16.63
CA ASP A 85 1.25 9.10 16.76
C ASP A 85 2.71 9.58 16.65
N LYS A 86 3.67 8.64 16.59
CA LYS A 86 5.10 8.92 16.44
C LYS A 86 5.55 8.77 14.99
N ILE A 87 6.46 9.63 14.56
CA ILE A 87 7.16 9.44 13.28
C ILE A 87 7.96 8.13 13.37
N PRO A 88 7.89 7.25 12.36
CA PRO A 88 8.65 5.99 12.36
C PRO A 88 10.14 6.26 12.51
N GLU A 89 10.79 5.57 13.45
CA GLU A 89 12.24 5.58 13.54
C GLU A 89 12.82 4.69 12.44
N PHE A 90 13.79 5.23 11.69
CA PHE A 90 14.51 4.42 10.72
C PHE A 90 15.47 3.46 11.44
N PRO A 91 15.60 2.20 10.98
CA PRO A 91 16.50 1.26 11.63
C PRO A 91 17.90 1.86 11.66
N LYS A 92 18.59 1.73 12.80
CA LYS A 92 19.95 2.26 12.89
C LYS A 92 20.85 1.39 12.02
N PHE A 93 21.52 2.02 11.08
CA PHE A 93 22.54 1.36 10.30
C PHE A 93 23.77 1.12 11.18
N ASN A 94 23.89 -0.08 11.75
CA ASN A 94 25.02 -0.43 12.62
C ASN A 94 26.29 -0.60 11.79
N ILE A 95 27.10 0.47 11.70
CA ILE A 95 28.47 0.40 11.19
C ILE A 95 29.37 -0.09 12.34
N SER A 96 29.21 -1.34 12.77
CA SER A 96 30.14 -1.92 13.74
C SER A 96 31.38 -2.48 13.02
N ASN A 97 32.56 -2.03 13.44
CA ASN A 97 33.90 -2.61 13.19
C ASN A 97 34.51 -2.52 11.77
N ASN A 98 34.55 -1.33 11.15
CA ASN A 98 35.34 -1.09 9.91
C ASN A 98 35.00 -1.98 8.71
N VAL A 99 33.88 -2.71 8.73
CA VAL A 99 33.41 -3.50 7.59
C VAL A 99 32.52 -2.59 6.75
N VAL A 100 32.92 -2.38 5.49
CA VAL A 100 32.04 -1.80 4.49
C VAL A 100 30.90 -2.80 4.29
N PRO A 101 29.64 -2.41 4.53
CA PRO A 101 28.51 -3.31 4.35
C PRO A 101 28.49 -3.82 2.91
N ASP A 102 28.29 -5.12 2.74
CA ASP A 102 28.09 -5.66 1.40
C ASP A 102 26.78 -5.15 0.78
N ILE A 103 26.66 -5.33 -0.53
CA ILE A 103 25.52 -4.85 -1.31
C ILE A 103 24.20 -5.52 -0.89
N TYR A 104 24.25 -6.74 -0.37
CA TYR A 104 23.08 -7.49 0.08
C TYR A 104 22.52 -6.92 1.38
N SER A 105 23.40 -6.58 2.33
CA SER A 105 23.05 -5.92 3.59
C SER A 105 22.41 -4.55 3.36
N LEU A 106 22.94 -3.78 2.40
CA LEU A 106 22.35 -2.51 1.99
C LEU A 106 20.98 -2.68 1.32
N LYS A 107 20.82 -3.69 0.47
CA LYS A 107 19.54 -3.99 -0.17
C LYS A 107 18.48 -4.38 0.87
N GLY A 108 18.81 -5.27 1.80
CA GLY A 108 17.90 -5.67 2.88
C GLY A 108 17.47 -4.50 3.75
N TYR A 109 18.41 -3.62 4.11
CA TYR A 109 18.11 -2.39 4.86
C TYR A 109 17.15 -1.46 4.10
N VAL A 110 17.35 -1.27 2.80
CA VAL A 110 16.42 -0.47 1.98
C VAL A 110 15.04 -1.11 1.93
N GLU A 111 14.93 -2.43 1.77
CA GLU A 111 13.65 -3.14 1.74
C GLU A 111 12.91 -3.04 3.09
N GLU A 112 13.62 -3.11 4.22
CA GLU A 112 13.05 -2.88 5.55
C GLU A 112 12.55 -1.43 5.71
N LEU A 113 13.34 -0.44 5.28
CA LEU A 113 12.93 0.96 5.28
C LEU A 113 11.65 1.20 4.47
N ILE A 114 11.57 0.62 3.26
CA ILE A 114 10.37 0.72 2.42
C ILE A 114 9.17 0.11 3.13
N ASN A 115 9.31 -1.05 3.77
CA ASN A 115 8.23 -1.66 4.54
C ASN A 115 7.78 -0.77 5.71
N ILE A 116 8.72 -0.21 6.50
CA ILE A 116 8.38 0.68 7.63
C ILE A 116 7.59 1.89 7.14
N ILE A 117 8.06 2.55 6.09
CA ILE A 117 7.41 3.74 5.52
C ILE A 117 6.04 3.37 4.93
N SER A 118 5.95 2.22 4.26
CA SER A 118 4.75 1.80 3.53
C SER A 118 3.71 1.12 4.41
N LEU A 119 4.07 0.66 5.61
CA LEU A 119 3.15 0.00 6.54
C LEU A 119 2.87 0.82 7.79
N THR A 120 3.40 2.04 7.90
CA THR A 120 3.11 2.91 9.05
C THR A 120 2.23 4.08 8.62
N LYS A 121 1.17 4.36 9.38
CA LYS A 121 0.24 5.46 9.15
C LYS A 121 -0.08 6.19 10.46
N SER A 122 -0.47 7.46 10.36
CA SER A 122 -0.87 8.23 11.53
C SER A 122 -2.07 7.59 12.22
N ILE A 123 -2.06 7.58 13.55
CA ILE A 123 -3.12 7.02 14.40
C ILE A 123 -4.51 7.58 14.09
N HIS A 124 -4.60 8.81 13.57
CA HIS A 124 -5.87 9.43 13.20
C HIS A 124 -6.63 8.69 12.09
N TRP A 125 -5.93 7.88 11.28
CA TRP A 125 -6.51 7.08 10.20
C TRP A 125 -6.76 5.62 10.60
N ASN A 126 -6.64 5.27 11.88
CA ASN A 126 -6.83 3.90 12.37
C ASN A 126 -8.22 3.33 12.08
N TYR A 127 -9.23 4.19 11.88
CA TYR A 127 -10.57 3.75 11.51
C TYR A 127 -10.64 3.07 10.14
N GLU A 128 -9.64 3.25 9.27
CA GLU A 128 -9.59 2.59 7.97
C GLU A 128 -9.27 1.09 8.07
N LYS A 129 -8.62 0.65 9.16
CA LYS A 129 -8.20 -0.75 9.37
C LYS A 129 -7.51 -1.33 8.12
N GLU A 130 -6.47 -0.64 7.68
CA GLU A 130 -5.87 -0.82 6.37
C GLU A 130 -4.94 -2.06 6.31
N TRP A 131 -5.01 -2.76 5.18
CA TRP A 131 -4.05 -3.78 4.77
C TRP A 131 -3.44 -3.36 3.44
N ARG A 132 -2.15 -3.67 3.23
CA ARG A 132 -1.42 -3.29 2.02
C ARG A 132 -0.70 -4.46 1.40
N ILE A 133 -0.74 -4.52 0.07
CA ILE A 133 0.24 -5.28 -0.71
C ILE A 133 1.31 -4.30 -1.16
N ILE A 134 2.56 -4.66 -0.94
CA ILE A 134 3.71 -3.87 -1.36
C ILE A 134 4.46 -4.69 -2.41
N SER A 135 4.49 -4.19 -3.64
CA SER A 135 5.18 -4.82 -4.75
C SER A 135 6.13 -3.85 -5.42
N LYS A 136 6.96 -4.36 -6.34
CA LYS A 136 7.75 -3.52 -7.24
C LYS A 136 7.06 -3.50 -8.60
N LEU A 137 7.01 -2.33 -9.22
CA LEU A 137 6.48 -2.17 -10.57
C LEU A 137 7.25 -3.06 -11.55
N ARG A 138 6.51 -3.86 -12.32
CA ARG A 138 7.10 -4.66 -13.42
C ARG A 138 7.63 -3.77 -14.54
N ASP A 139 6.94 -2.66 -14.81
CA ASP A 139 7.32 -1.63 -15.77
C ASP A 139 7.69 -0.34 -15.03
N LYS A 140 9.00 -0.08 -14.92
CA LYS A 140 9.55 1.08 -14.21
C LYS A 140 9.29 2.43 -14.90
N THR A 141 8.72 2.42 -16.10
CA THR A 141 8.32 3.66 -16.78
C THR A 141 6.95 4.16 -16.31
N LYS A 142 6.20 3.34 -15.57
CA LYS A 142 4.86 3.66 -15.07
C LYS A 142 4.89 4.08 -13.60
N THR A 143 3.78 4.65 -13.14
CA THR A 143 3.56 5.01 -11.74
C THR A 143 2.56 4.09 -11.04
N SER A 144 1.85 3.25 -11.79
CA SER A 144 0.91 2.25 -11.29
C SER A 144 0.81 1.09 -12.28
N GLU A 145 0.32 -0.04 -11.79
CA GLU A 145 0.06 -1.21 -12.61
C GLU A 145 -1.22 -1.92 -12.16
N ILE A 146 -1.88 -2.57 -13.12
CA ILE A 146 -2.98 -3.48 -12.85
C ILE A 146 -2.36 -4.86 -12.62
N ILE A 147 -2.62 -5.42 -11.45
CA ILE A 147 -2.20 -6.76 -11.10
C ILE A 147 -3.41 -7.68 -11.31
N PRO A 148 -3.27 -8.76 -12.10
CA PRO A 148 -4.36 -9.71 -12.27
C PRO A 148 -4.66 -10.40 -10.94
N PHE A 149 -5.93 -10.73 -10.74
CA PHE A 149 -6.44 -11.52 -9.62
C PHE A 149 -7.42 -12.55 -10.19
N ALA A 150 -7.57 -13.67 -9.52
CA ALA A 150 -8.46 -14.73 -9.95
C ALA A 150 -9.93 -14.33 -9.69
N PRO A 151 -10.86 -14.67 -10.59
CA PRO A 151 -12.27 -14.34 -10.41
C PRO A 151 -12.82 -14.73 -9.04
N GLU A 152 -12.42 -15.89 -8.54
CA GLU A 152 -12.84 -16.49 -7.26
C GLU A 152 -12.47 -15.62 -6.07
N GLU A 153 -11.50 -14.73 -6.21
CA GLU A 153 -11.04 -13.83 -5.14
C GLU A 153 -12.03 -12.69 -4.89
N VAL A 154 -12.88 -12.36 -5.87
CA VAL A 154 -13.99 -11.42 -5.67
C VAL A 154 -15.11 -12.14 -4.94
N ALA A 155 -15.29 -11.80 -3.66
CA ALA A 155 -16.29 -12.40 -2.80
C ALA A 155 -17.63 -11.67 -2.88
N ASP A 156 -17.61 -10.33 -2.81
CA ASP A 156 -18.82 -9.51 -2.86
C ASP A 156 -18.54 -8.15 -3.52
N VAL A 157 -19.55 -7.56 -4.14
CA VAL A 157 -19.56 -6.18 -4.62
C VAL A 157 -20.69 -5.42 -3.93
N TYR A 158 -20.35 -4.34 -3.24
CA TYR A 158 -21.30 -3.48 -2.55
C TYR A 158 -21.44 -2.17 -3.32
N LEU A 159 -22.64 -1.88 -3.78
CA LEU A 159 -22.99 -0.70 -4.56
C LEU A 159 -23.31 0.47 -3.64
N GLY A 160 -22.83 1.65 -3.99
CA GLY A 160 -23.04 2.86 -3.21
C GLY A 160 -24.49 3.29 -3.09
N LEU A 161 -24.79 4.02 -2.02
CA LEU A 161 -26.13 4.50 -1.70
C LEU A 161 -26.68 5.45 -2.79
N LYS A 162 -25.80 6.19 -3.45
CA LYS A 162 -26.13 7.21 -4.46
C LYS A 162 -25.67 6.84 -5.87
N ILE A 163 -25.30 5.57 -6.10
CA ILE A 163 -24.94 5.10 -7.43
C ILE A 163 -26.10 5.36 -8.40
N ASP A 164 -25.81 5.90 -9.59
CA ASP A 164 -26.83 6.11 -10.60
C ASP A 164 -27.22 4.79 -11.29
N SER A 165 -28.40 4.76 -11.90
CA SER A 165 -28.97 3.55 -12.49
C SER A 165 -28.10 2.97 -13.62
N LYS A 166 -27.38 3.80 -14.38
CA LYS A 166 -26.54 3.33 -15.48
C LYS A 166 -25.32 2.60 -14.95
N ASN A 167 -24.55 3.25 -14.07
CA ASN A 167 -23.37 2.65 -13.44
C ASN A 167 -23.74 1.43 -12.60
N LYS A 168 -24.86 1.49 -11.88
CA LYS A 168 -25.42 0.35 -11.14
C LYS A 168 -25.59 -0.87 -12.04
N GLN A 169 -26.28 -0.70 -13.17
CA GLN A 169 -26.56 -1.79 -14.09
C GLN A 169 -25.29 -2.34 -14.73
N GLU A 170 -24.37 -1.46 -15.15
CA GLU A 170 -23.08 -1.83 -15.73
C GLU A 170 -22.24 -2.67 -14.75
N ILE A 171 -22.13 -2.26 -13.49
CA ILE A 171 -21.39 -3.01 -12.48
C ILE A 171 -22.06 -4.36 -12.17
N ILE A 172 -23.39 -4.41 -12.12
CA ILE A 172 -24.12 -5.68 -11.94
C ILE A 172 -23.80 -6.65 -13.08
N GLU A 173 -23.85 -6.17 -14.33
CA GLU A 173 -23.57 -6.99 -15.51
C GLU A 173 -22.12 -7.49 -15.54
N ILE A 174 -21.15 -6.62 -15.27
CA ILE A 174 -19.74 -6.99 -15.15
C ILE A 174 -19.57 -8.06 -14.06
N THR A 175 -20.20 -7.85 -12.90
CA THR A 175 -20.05 -8.75 -11.76
C THR A 175 -20.64 -10.12 -12.07
N LYS A 176 -21.87 -10.19 -12.59
CA LYS A 176 -22.50 -11.46 -12.98
C LYS A 176 -21.72 -12.19 -14.08
N LYS A 177 -21.14 -11.46 -15.03
CA LYS A 177 -20.41 -12.04 -16.17
C LYS A 177 -19.04 -12.57 -15.79
N HIS A 178 -18.28 -11.83 -14.98
CA HIS A 178 -16.88 -12.13 -14.70
C HIS A 178 -16.65 -12.75 -13.32
N TYR A 179 -17.56 -12.53 -12.37
CA TYR A 179 -17.44 -12.97 -10.98
C TYR A 179 -18.77 -13.60 -10.51
N PRO A 180 -19.25 -14.68 -11.18
CA PRO A 180 -20.60 -15.21 -10.98
C PRO A 180 -20.87 -15.71 -9.55
N GLN A 181 -19.83 -16.03 -8.78
CA GLN A 181 -19.94 -16.43 -7.38
C GLN A 181 -20.03 -15.24 -6.40
N ALA A 182 -19.77 -14.02 -6.86
CA ALA A 182 -19.73 -12.85 -6.00
C ALA A 182 -21.15 -12.39 -5.62
N GLY A 183 -21.37 -12.12 -4.33
CA GLY A 183 -22.62 -11.51 -3.88
C GLY A 183 -22.70 -10.05 -4.33
N ILE A 184 -23.86 -9.59 -4.77
CA ILE A 184 -24.07 -8.19 -5.13
C ILE A 184 -25.04 -7.56 -4.12
N TYR A 185 -24.69 -6.41 -3.56
CA TYR A 185 -25.47 -5.75 -2.53
C TYR A 185 -25.67 -4.26 -2.84
N GLN A 186 -26.83 -3.74 -2.48
CA GLN A 186 -27.13 -2.31 -2.52
C GLN A 186 -26.97 -1.72 -1.11
N ALA A 187 -26.19 -0.65 -0.97
CA ALA A 187 -26.18 0.14 0.25
C ALA A 187 -27.50 0.90 0.39
N VAL A 188 -28.10 0.85 1.59
CA VAL A 188 -29.29 1.58 2.01
C VAL A 188 -29.04 2.25 3.35
N LYS A 189 -29.80 3.29 3.68
CA LYS A 189 -29.70 3.95 4.99
C LYS A 189 -30.37 3.09 6.06
N SER A 190 -29.74 2.96 7.22
CA SER A 190 -30.44 2.48 8.40
C SER A 190 -31.58 3.43 8.79
N LYS A 191 -32.64 2.88 9.40
CA LYS A 191 -33.84 3.64 9.83
C LYS A 191 -33.61 4.37 11.16
N ASP A 192 -32.72 3.86 12.00
CA ASP A 192 -32.54 4.28 13.39
C ASP A 192 -31.08 4.63 13.74
N LYS A 193 -30.13 4.36 12.85
CA LYS A 193 -28.68 4.61 13.08
C LYS A 193 -28.01 5.34 11.93
N TYR A 194 -26.91 6.03 12.24
CA TYR A 194 -26.00 6.60 11.24
C TYR A 194 -25.07 5.52 10.69
N GLU A 195 -25.61 4.62 9.88
CA GLU A 195 -24.86 3.53 9.24
C GLU A 195 -25.49 3.14 7.90
N LEU A 196 -24.72 2.40 7.09
CA LEU A 196 -25.22 1.75 5.89
C LEU A 196 -25.58 0.30 6.19
N ILE A 197 -26.74 -0.12 5.70
CA ILE A 197 -27.16 -1.52 5.62
C ILE A 197 -26.97 -1.97 4.18
N PHE A 198 -26.63 -3.24 3.96
CA PHE A 198 -26.40 -3.78 2.62
C PHE A 198 -27.42 -4.88 2.33
N GLU A 199 -28.32 -4.60 1.39
CA GLU A 199 -29.36 -5.52 0.95
C GLU A 199 -28.90 -6.28 -0.28
N GLN A 200 -28.97 -7.61 -0.25
CA GLN A 200 -28.55 -8.44 -1.38
C GLN A 200 -29.50 -8.22 -2.56
N ILE A 201 -28.92 -7.95 -3.74
CA ILE A 201 -29.68 -7.91 -4.98
C ILE A 201 -29.86 -9.34 -5.45
N THR A 202 -31.03 -9.91 -5.15
CA THR A 202 -31.48 -11.13 -5.81
C THR A 202 -31.91 -10.76 -7.22
N GLY A 203 -31.28 -11.35 -8.22
CA GLY A 203 -31.73 -11.23 -9.60
C GLY A 203 -31.24 -12.40 -10.42
#